data_AF-A0A316WPA2-F1
#
_entry.id   AF-A0A316WPA2-F1
#
_cell.length_a   1.000
_cell.length_b   1.000
_cell.length_c   1.000
_cell.angle_alpha   90.00
_cell.angle_beta   90.00
_cell.angle_gamma   90.00
#
_symmetry.space_group_name_H-M   'P 1'
#
loop_
_entity.id
_entity.type
_entity.pdbx_description
1 polymer ?
#
loop_
_entity_poly.entity_id
_entity_poly.type
_entity_poly.pdbx_seq_one_letter_code
_entity_poly.pdbx_strand_id
1 'polypeptide(L)'
;MKKSILFFLLISGLSFSQQKNVKISNLPPKTEDSTFPVISYVENSTVESKINTFLQVDELEYVPNSGSNPFKLVSTGTTSYSNYVYFYSWEKLETPKNILSIGLDGEASGAYPEGFSDWKNFDLRTGNFINAQDLFQPASVKTVENILQQKVKKRVDDYLKELKSQKKRTEETEEQIGMYEGCFTEQSLDDIRYHFGKDKITFVAGRCSNHAMRALDDLDSHEIGIPYKDLDKYWSSYAKNLISGSEKTDKTSFRNKLYKGKIDGKYPITVLIKRFYPDNDHSGMSSFNAEYWYDKSKKLIKWDGKLKGNHISITENDRYDDAASQWIPRALVEAEMKGSTIIGTWQDYKTKKYLTLELEEL
;
A
#
# COMPACT_ATOMS: atom_id res chain seq x y z
N MET A 1 54.78 -41.45 5.32
CA MET A 1 54.19 -40.13 4.98
C MET A 1 52.69 -40.30 4.81
N LYS A 2 51.89 -39.95 5.83
CA LYS A 2 50.43 -40.12 5.82
C LYS A 2 49.79 -38.91 5.12
N LYS A 3 49.10 -39.15 4.00
CA LYS A 3 48.30 -38.14 3.31
C LYS A 3 46.96 -37.99 4.04
N SER A 4 46.76 -36.88 4.74
CA SER A 4 45.43 -36.48 5.21
C SER A 4 44.67 -35.82 4.07
N ILE A 5 43.60 -36.46 3.63
CA ILE A 5 42.61 -35.88 2.73
C ILE A 5 41.68 -35.03 3.61
N LEU A 6 41.75 -33.71 3.46
CA LEU A 6 40.82 -32.79 4.10
C LEU A 6 39.50 -32.84 3.33
N PHE A 7 38.46 -33.42 3.94
CA PHE A 7 37.10 -33.38 3.44
C PHE A 7 36.51 -32.00 3.75
N PHE A 8 36.46 -31.11 2.75
CA PHE A 8 35.68 -29.88 2.83
C PHE A 8 34.20 -30.26 2.71
N LEU A 9 33.52 -30.39 3.86
CA LEU A 9 32.06 -30.38 3.93
C LEU A 9 31.57 -28.99 3.50
N LEU A 10 31.23 -28.87 2.22
CA LEU A 10 30.37 -27.81 1.70
C LEU A 10 29.00 -27.97 2.36
N ILE A 11 28.82 -27.33 3.51
CA ILE A 11 27.49 -27.02 4.02
C ILE A 11 26.95 -25.93 3.09
N SER A 12 26.40 -26.34 1.95
CA SER A 12 25.52 -25.50 1.16
C SER A 12 24.35 -25.15 2.09
N GLY A 13 24.36 -23.92 2.61
CA GLY A 13 23.23 -23.36 3.33
C GLY A 13 22.00 -23.48 2.44
N LEU A 14 21.15 -24.46 2.76
CA LEU A 14 19.78 -24.48 2.29
C LEU A 14 19.12 -23.28 2.96
N SER A 15 19.27 -22.11 2.34
CA SER A 15 18.39 -20.99 2.58
C SER A 15 17.00 -21.47 2.16
N PHE A 16 16.27 -22.03 3.11
CA PHE A 16 14.84 -22.24 2.97
C PHE A 16 14.25 -20.85 2.72
N SER A 17 14.02 -20.55 1.44
CA SER A 17 13.35 -19.32 1.06
C SER A 17 11.93 -19.42 1.61
N GLN A 18 11.60 -18.58 2.60
CA GLN A 18 10.25 -18.43 3.18
C GLN A 18 9.18 -18.33 2.07
N GLN A 19 9.52 -17.74 0.93
CA GLN A 19 8.63 -17.65 -0.22
C GLN A 19 8.16 -18.98 -0.80
N LYS A 20 8.91 -20.08 -0.65
CA LYS A 20 8.48 -21.41 -1.16
C LYS A 20 7.28 -21.96 -0.39
N ASN A 21 7.10 -21.51 0.85
CA ASN A 21 6.01 -21.92 1.72
C ASN A 21 4.79 -21.00 1.62
N VAL A 22 4.96 -19.83 1.00
CA VAL A 22 3.87 -18.90 0.68
C VAL A 22 3.25 -19.29 -0.65
N LYS A 23 2.03 -19.82 -0.58
CA LYS A 23 1.17 -20.13 -1.73
C LYS A 23 0.17 -19.02 -1.94
N ILE A 24 -0.21 -18.78 -3.21
CA ILE A 24 -1.28 -17.86 -3.57
C ILE A 24 -2.25 -18.62 -4.45
N SER A 25 -3.54 -18.47 -4.17
CA SER A 25 -4.64 -19.01 -4.96
C SER A 25 -5.65 -17.90 -5.26
N ASN A 26 -6.70 -18.22 -6.02
CA ASN A 26 -7.79 -17.29 -6.27
C ASN A 26 -8.75 -17.26 -5.08
N LEU A 27 -9.07 -16.07 -4.59
CA LEU A 27 -10.11 -15.85 -3.59
C LEU A 27 -11.48 -16.22 -4.22
N PRO A 28 -12.25 -17.13 -3.62
CA PRO A 28 -13.57 -17.48 -4.14
C PRO A 28 -14.62 -16.39 -3.83
N PRO A 29 -15.66 -16.24 -4.67
CA PRO A 29 -15.86 -16.94 -5.94
C PRO A 29 -14.95 -16.39 -7.04
N LYS A 30 -14.37 -17.28 -7.85
CA LYS A 30 -13.56 -16.89 -9.01
C LYS A 30 -14.43 -16.81 -10.26
N THR A 31 -14.43 -15.67 -10.92
CA THR A 31 -14.92 -15.44 -12.29
C THR A 31 -13.79 -14.82 -13.13
N GLU A 32 -14.08 -14.45 -14.38
CA GLU A 32 -13.15 -13.67 -15.20
C GLU A 32 -12.84 -12.28 -14.60
N ASP A 33 -13.83 -11.67 -13.93
CA ASP A 33 -13.74 -10.32 -13.35
C ASP A 33 -13.38 -10.29 -11.86
N SER A 34 -13.17 -11.46 -11.23
CA SER A 34 -12.89 -11.59 -9.79
C SER A 34 -11.67 -12.47 -9.48
N THR A 35 -10.67 -12.43 -10.36
CA THR A 35 -9.39 -13.11 -10.16
C THR A 35 -8.52 -12.30 -9.19
N PHE A 36 -8.69 -12.56 -7.90
CA PHE A 36 -8.00 -11.84 -6.81
C PHE A 36 -7.18 -12.80 -5.93
N PRO A 37 -6.00 -12.41 -5.41
CA PRO A 37 -5.15 -13.30 -4.64
C PRO A 37 -5.70 -13.57 -3.23
N VAL A 38 -5.54 -14.80 -2.77
CA VAL A 38 -5.62 -15.18 -1.34
C VAL A 38 -4.37 -15.98 -0.97
N ILE A 39 -3.73 -15.59 0.11
CA ILE A 39 -2.43 -16.10 0.54
C ILE A 39 -2.67 -17.27 1.49
N SER A 40 -1.84 -18.31 1.36
CA SER A 40 -1.68 -19.37 2.35
C SER A 40 -0.22 -19.46 2.77
N TYR A 41 0.04 -19.37 4.07
CA TYR A 41 1.36 -19.43 4.66
C TYR A 41 1.31 -20.27 5.95
N VAL A 42 1.31 -21.58 5.75
CA VAL A 42 1.10 -22.59 6.81
C VAL A 42 2.09 -22.44 7.99
N GLU A 43 3.32 -22.00 7.72
CA GLU A 43 4.34 -21.82 8.76
C GLU A 43 4.11 -20.57 9.62
N ASN A 44 3.28 -19.62 9.15
CA ASN A 44 2.99 -18.38 9.87
C ASN A 44 1.57 -17.87 9.57
N SER A 45 0.59 -18.47 10.24
CA SER A 45 -0.83 -18.14 10.10
C SER A 45 -1.17 -16.69 10.50
N THR A 46 -0.36 -16.08 11.38
CA THR A 46 -0.54 -14.67 11.76
C THR A 46 -0.22 -13.76 10.58
N VAL A 47 0.92 -13.99 9.92
CA VAL A 47 1.31 -13.24 8.70
C VAL A 47 0.30 -13.49 7.58
N GLU A 48 -0.14 -14.74 7.39
CA GLU A 48 -1.21 -15.09 6.44
C GLU A 48 -2.47 -14.26 6.68
N SER A 49 -2.96 -14.25 7.93
CA SER A 49 -4.17 -13.52 8.29
C SER A 49 -4.01 -12.02 8.08
N LYS A 50 -2.86 -11.43 8.45
CA LYS A 50 -2.61 -10.00 8.28
C LYS A 50 -2.63 -9.59 6.82
N ILE A 51 -1.93 -10.31 5.95
CA ILE A 51 -1.87 -10.00 4.52
C ILE A 51 -3.26 -10.13 3.88
N ASN A 52 -3.97 -11.22 4.17
CA ASN A 52 -5.32 -11.44 3.62
C ASN A 52 -6.34 -10.41 4.14
N THR A 53 -6.26 -10.03 5.42
CA THR A 53 -7.09 -8.96 5.98
C THR A 53 -6.77 -7.63 5.34
N PHE A 54 -5.49 -7.27 5.19
CA PHE A 54 -5.10 -6.03 4.52
C PHE A 54 -5.64 -5.99 3.09
N LEU A 55 -5.36 -6.99 2.27
CA LEU A 55 -5.78 -7.03 0.86
C LEU A 55 -7.30 -6.93 0.71
N GLN A 56 -8.07 -7.71 1.47
CA GLN A 56 -9.53 -7.73 1.30
C GLN A 56 -10.21 -6.48 1.86
N VAL A 57 -9.69 -5.90 2.94
CA VAL A 57 -10.27 -4.66 3.50
C VAL A 57 -9.88 -3.46 2.63
N ASP A 58 -8.62 -3.37 2.20
CA ASP A 58 -8.13 -2.22 1.44
C ASP A 58 -8.71 -2.20 0.01
N GLU A 59 -8.69 -3.34 -0.69
CA GLU A 59 -9.08 -3.43 -2.11
C GLU A 59 -10.57 -3.73 -2.33
N LEU A 60 -11.21 -4.46 -1.41
CA LEU A 60 -12.59 -4.95 -1.60
C LEU A 60 -13.61 -4.35 -0.62
N GLU A 61 -13.15 -3.56 0.37
CA GLU A 61 -13.95 -3.13 1.52
C GLU A 61 -14.64 -4.31 2.22
N TYR A 62 -13.95 -5.44 2.28
CA TYR A 62 -14.48 -6.70 2.79
C TYR A 62 -13.63 -7.24 3.94
N VAL A 63 -14.24 -7.33 5.12
CA VAL A 63 -13.62 -8.03 6.26
C VAL A 63 -13.68 -9.53 6.00
N PRO A 64 -12.56 -10.28 6.05
CA PRO A 64 -12.56 -11.72 5.82
C PRO A 64 -13.60 -12.49 6.65
N ASN A 65 -14.31 -13.39 5.98
CA ASN A 65 -15.39 -14.21 6.56
C ASN A 65 -16.56 -13.38 7.15
N SER A 66 -16.90 -12.24 6.56
CA SER A 66 -18.05 -11.41 6.95
C SER A 66 -19.32 -11.66 6.12
N GLY A 67 -19.19 -12.36 4.99
CA GLY A 67 -20.30 -12.68 4.09
C GLY A 67 -19.93 -13.75 3.06
N SER A 68 -20.78 -13.90 2.05
CA SER A 68 -20.62 -14.95 1.02
C SER A 68 -19.82 -14.51 -0.20
N ASN A 69 -19.81 -13.22 -0.54
CA ASN A 69 -19.11 -12.70 -1.72
C ASN A 69 -18.24 -11.48 -1.38
N PRO A 70 -16.90 -11.65 -1.30
CA PRO A 70 -15.95 -10.56 -1.06
C PRO A 70 -16.02 -9.45 -2.11
N PHE A 71 -16.41 -9.78 -3.34
CA PHE A 71 -16.39 -8.85 -4.47
C PHE A 71 -17.65 -8.00 -4.59
N LYS A 72 -18.63 -8.19 -3.70
CA LYS A 72 -19.96 -7.58 -3.86
C LYS A 72 -19.86 -6.06 -4.03
N LEU A 73 -19.16 -5.37 -3.14
CA LEU A 73 -19.10 -3.90 -3.15
C LEU A 73 -18.40 -3.36 -4.39
N VAL A 74 -17.25 -3.95 -4.76
CA VAL A 74 -16.49 -3.56 -5.95
C VAL A 74 -17.24 -3.84 -7.24
N SER A 75 -17.94 -4.98 -7.34
CA SER A 75 -18.70 -5.35 -8.54
C SER A 75 -19.98 -4.53 -8.75
N THR A 76 -20.49 -3.88 -7.70
CA THR A 76 -21.71 -3.06 -7.77
C THR A 76 -21.43 -1.57 -7.71
N GLY A 77 -20.16 -1.16 -7.66
CA GLY A 77 -19.79 0.26 -7.56
C GLY A 77 -20.27 0.91 -6.27
N THR A 78 -20.39 0.16 -5.18
CA THR A 78 -20.91 0.65 -3.89
C THR A 78 -19.84 0.73 -2.81
N THR A 79 -18.56 0.72 -3.21
CA THR A 79 -17.45 1.04 -2.31
C THR A 79 -17.46 2.52 -1.95
N SER A 80 -16.62 2.92 -1.00
CA SER A 80 -16.48 4.32 -0.60
C SER A 80 -16.01 5.28 -1.70
N TYR A 81 -15.40 4.75 -2.76
CA TYR A 81 -14.94 5.49 -3.93
C TYR A 81 -15.87 5.32 -5.14
N SER A 82 -16.99 4.61 -4.99
CA SER A 82 -18.10 4.51 -5.95
C SER A 82 -17.72 4.10 -7.38
N ASN A 83 -16.67 3.29 -7.54
CA ASN A 83 -16.28 2.75 -8.84
C ASN A 83 -16.59 1.25 -8.91
N TYR A 84 -16.98 0.79 -10.09
CA TYR A 84 -16.94 -0.63 -10.42
C TYR A 84 -15.47 -1.04 -10.53
N VAL A 85 -15.06 -2.13 -9.88
CA VAL A 85 -13.70 -2.65 -10.00
C VAL A 85 -13.74 -4.14 -10.33
N TYR A 86 -13.01 -4.49 -11.39
CA TYR A 86 -12.83 -5.85 -11.86
C TYR A 86 -11.36 -6.22 -11.77
N PHE A 87 -11.08 -7.42 -11.28
CA PHE A 87 -9.73 -7.96 -11.16
C PHE A 87 -9.58 -9.10 -12.14
N TYR A 88 -8.79 -8.88 -13.20
CA TYR A 88 -8.63 -9.85 -14.29
C TYR A 88 -7.54 -10.87 -13.99
N SER A 89 -6.45 -10.45 -13.34
CA SER A 89 -5.37 -11.36 -12.99
C SER A 89 -4.52 -10.86 -11.82
N TRP A 90 -3.71 -11.77 -11.28
CA TRP A 90 -2.64 -11.45 -10.36
C TRP A 90 -1.42 -12.30 -10.65
N GLU A 91 -0.25 -11.80 -10.29
CA GLU A 91 1.01 -12.52 -10.38
C GLU A 91 1.85 -12.38 -9.11
N LYS A 92 2.55 -13.46 -8.75
CA LYS A 92 3.56 -13.45 -7.69
C LYS A 92 4.92 -13.16 -8.31
N LEU A 93 5.55 -12.07 -7.92
CA LEU A 93 6.88 -11.69 -8.41
C LEU A 93 7.99 -12.45 -7.68
N GLU A 94 9.10 -12.72 -8.38
CA GLU A 94 10.33 -13.24 -7.75
C GLU A 94 11.04 -12.11 -7.02
N THR A 95 11.16 -12.23 -5.69
CA THR A 95 11.73 -11.19 -4.82
C THR A 95 12.61 -11.79 -3.72
N PRO A 96 13.35 -11.01 -2.91
CA PRO A 96 14.09 -11.52 -1.77
C PRO A 96 13.22 -12.27 -0.77
N LYS A 97 13.84 -13.21 -0.04
CA LYS A 97 13.18 -14.18 0.85
C LYS A 97 12.08 -13.59 1.75
N ASN A 98 12.27 -12.40 2.30
CA ASN A 98 11.38 -11.79 3.29
C ASN A 98 10.31 -10.88 2.70
N ILE A 99 10.23 -10.80 1.37
CA ILE A 99 9.29 -9.92 0.68
C ILE A 99 8.29 -10.78 -0.08
N LEU A 100 7.02 -10.39 -0.06
CA LEU A 100 6.00 -10.86 -0.98
C LEU A 100 5.54 -9.67 -1.82
N SER A 101 5.73 -9.74 -3.13
CA SER A 101 5.20 -8.76 -4.08
C SER A 101 4.19 -9.43 -4.99
N ILE A 102 3.00 -8.84 -5.08
CA ILE A 102 1.89 -9.32 -5.89
C ILE A 102 1.51 -8.22 -6.87
N GLY A 103 1.59 -8.49 -8.17
CA GLY A 103 1.00 -7.65 -9.21
C GLY A 103 -0.48 -7.96 -9.36
N LEU A 104 -1.29 -6.92 -9.55
CA LEU A 104 -2.72 -6.97 -9.79
C LEU A 104 -3.02 -6.21 -11.09
N ASP A 105 -3.79 -6.83 -11.96
CA ASP A 105 -4.27 -6.20 -13.20
C ASP A 105 -5.78 -6.27 -13.26
N GLY A 106 -6.39 -5.18 -13.70
CA GLY A 106 -7.84 -5.05 -13.71
C GLY A 106 -8.32 -3.80 -14.41
N GLU A 107 -9.58 -3.47 -14.15
CA GLU A 107 -10.22 -2.26 -14.64
C GLU A 107 -11.02 -1.61 -13.52
N ALA A 108 -10.94 -0.29 -13.43
CA ALA A 108 -11.82 0.51 -12.60
C ALA A 108 -12.69 1.39 -13.50
N SER A 109 -14.01 1.32 -13.30
CA SER A 109 -15.01 2.01 -14.11
C SER A 109 -15.80 2.98 -13.23
N GLY A 110 -15.61 4.28 -13.49
CA GLY A 110 -16.39 5.38 -12.92
C GLY A 110 -17.18 6.08 -14.03
N ALA A 111 -16.77 7.29 -14.40
CA ALA A 111 -17.29 7.97 -15.60
C ALA A 111 -16.88 7.25 -16.89
N TYR A 112 -15.68 6.67 -16.91
CA TYR A 112 -15.14 5.87 -18.00
C TYR A 112 -14.41 4.64 -17.42
N PRO A 113 -14.35 3.53 -18.17
CA PRO A 113 -13.47 2.40 -17.86
C PRO A 113 -12.00 2.76 -18.02
N GLU A 114 -11.17 2.38 -17.05
CA GLU A 114 -9.73 2.56 -17.10
C GLU A 114 -9.03 1.31 -16.57
N GLY A 115 -8.18 0.72 -17.40
CA GLY A 115 -7.31 -0.39 -16.98
C GLY A 115 -6.32 0.07 -15.92
N PHE A 116 -6.04 -0.78 -14.94
CA PHE A 116 -5.01 -0.52 -13.94
C PHE A 116 -4.06 -1.71 -13.80
N SER A 117 -2.82 -1.38 -13.45
CA SER A 117 -1.86 -2.29 -12.87
C SER A 117 -1.41 -1.71 -11.53
N ASP A 118 -1.41 -2.53 -10.48
CA ASP A 118 -0.97 -2.14 -9.15
C ASP A 118 -0.20 -3.27 -8.46
N TRP A 119 0.62 -2.92 -7.46
CA TRP A 119 1.49 -3.89 -6.78
C TRP A 119 1.39 -3.75 -5.27
N LYS A 120 1.17 -4.88 -4.61
CA LYS A 120 1.10 -4.96 -3.15
C LYS A 120 2.32 -5.68 -2.60
N ASN A 121 3.02 -5.01 -1.68
CA ASN A 121 4.31 -5.47 -1.15
C ASN A 121 4.17 -5.72 0.36
N PHE A 122 4.52 -6.92 0.82
CA PHE A 122 4.40 -7.31 2.22
C PHE A 122 5.72 -7.85 2.77
N ASP A 123 6.01 -7.53 4.02
CA ASP A 123 7.12 -8.13 4.78
C ASP A 123 6.65 -9.47 5.36
N LEU A 124 7.20 -10.58 4.89
CA LEU A 124 6.82 -11.93 5.32
C LEU A 124 7.21 -12.27 6.78
N ARG A 125 8.02 -11.42 7.43
CA ARG A 125 8.36 -11.57 8.86
C ARG A 125 7.26 -11.02 9.76
N THR A 126 6.53 -10.01 9.30
CA THR A 126 5.55 -9.26 10.12
C THR A 126 4.14 -9.29 9.54
N GLY A 127 3.97 -9.57 8.25
CA GLY A 127 2.70 -9.44 7.52
C GLY A 127 2.27 -8.00 7.26
N ASN A 128 3.12 -7.02 7.58
CA ASN A 128 2.83 -5.61 7.30
C ASN A 128 3.01 -5.29 5.83
N PHE A 129 2.18 -4.38 5.33
CA PHE A 129 2.42 -3.72 4.05
C PHE A 129 3.72 -2.91 4.14
N ILE A 130 4.51 -2.96 3.08
CA ILE A 130 5.76 -2.22 2.98
C ILE A 130 5.43 -0.84 2.40
N ASN A 131 5.70 0.23 3.13
CA ASN A 131 5.58 1.58 2.61
C ASN A 131 6.89 1.99 1.92
N ALA A 132 6.82 2.61 0.74
CA ALA A 132 8.03 3.02 0.01
C ALA A 132 8.88 4.01 0.82
N GLN A 133 8.26 4.95 1.55
CA GLN A 133 8.98 5.88 2.43
C GLN A 133 9.78 5.17 3.54
N ASP A 134 9.25 4.08 4.10
CA ASP A 134 9.91 3.33 5.19
C ASP A 134 11.19 2.60 4.72
N LEU A 135 11.36 2.44 3.41
CA LEU A 135 12.56 1.83 2.84
C LEU A 135 13.79 2.73 2.96
N PHE A 136 13.60 4.04 3.09
CA PHE A 136 14.68 5.00 3.06
C PHE A 136 14.90 5.67 4.40
N GLN A 137 16.13 6.12 4.63
CA GLN A 137 16.42 7.00 5.76
C GLN A 137 15.59 8.29 5.62
N PRO A 138 15.06 8.87 6.71
CA PRO A 138 14.26 10.10 6.62
C PRO A 138 14.95 11.23 5.85
N ALA A 139 16.26 11.41 6.06
CA ALA A 139 17.06 12.42 5.37
C ALA A 139 17.29 12.13 3.86
N SER A 140 17.06 10.90 3.41
CA SER A 140 17.27 10.48 2.02
C SER A 140 15.99 10.47 1.17
N VAL A 141 14.79 10.55 1.78
CA VAL A 141 13.49 10.48 1.08
C VAL A 141 13.43 11.47 -0.08
N LYS A 142 13.68 12.75 0.19
CA LYS A 142 13.66 13.80 -0.86
C LYS A 142 14.74 13.60 -1.93
N THR A 143 15.89 13.05 -1.57
CA THR A 143 16.94 12.72 -2.55
C THR A 143 16.48 11.62 -3.51
N VAL A 144 15.80 10.59 -3.00
CA VAL A 144 15.29 9.49 -3.81
C VAL A 144 14.14 9.96 -4.69
N GLU A 145 13.19 10.74 -4.16
CA GLU A 145 12.13 11.39 -4.93
C GLU A 145 12.69 12.20 -6.10
N ASN A 146 13.75 12.99 -5.86
CA ASN A 146 14.45 13.72 -6.91
C ASN A 146 15.11 12.80 -7.95
N ILE A 147 15.70 11.67 -7.54
CA ILE A 147 16.26 10.68 -8.49
C ILE A 147 15.17 10.15 -9.41
N LEU A 148 13.99 9.84 -8.88
CA LEU A 148 12.85 9.34 -9.65
C LEU A 148 12.33 10.42 -10.61
N GLN A 149 12.11 11.64 -10.11
CA GLN A 149 11.70 12.79 -10.92
C GLN A 149 12.67 13.04 -12.08
N GLN A 150 13.98 13.05 -11.83
CA GLN A 150 14.96 13.29 -12.89
C GLN A 150 14.96 12.19 -13.95
N LYS A 151 14.69 10.93 -13.58
CA LYS A 151 14.57 9.82 -14.54
C LYS A 151 13.31 9.94 -15.39
N VAL A 152 12.16 10.28 -14.79
CA VAL A 152 10.90 10.55 -15.52
C VAL A 152 11.10 11.73 -16.47
N LYS A 153 11.57 12.87 -15.94
CA LYS A 153 11.81 14.08 -16.71
C LYS A 153 12.76 13.83 -17.89
N LYS A 154 13.85 13.09 -17.68
CA LYS A 154 14.77 12.74 -18.76
C LYS A 154 14.08 11.93 -19.86
N ARG A 155 13.27 10.93 -19.52
CA ARG A 155 12.53 10.10 -20.50
C ARG A 155 11.57 10.96 -21.32
N VAL A 156 10.81 11.84 -20.67
CA VAL A 156 9.90 12.79 -21.33
C VAL A 156 10.66 13.78 -22.22
N ASP A 157 11.72 14.41 -21.70
CA ASP A 157 12.52 15.40 -22.44
C ASP A 157 13.21 14.77 -23.66
N ASP A 158 13.67 13.52 -23.58
CA ASP A 158 14.29 12.82 -24.69
C ASP A 158 13.24 12.45 -25.77
N TYR A 159 12.04 12.02 -25.38
CA TYR A 159 10.94 11.77 -26.33
C TYR A 159 10.46 13.07 -27.00
N LEU A 160 10.36 14.16 -26.24
CA LEU A 160 10.04 15.48 -26.78
C LEU A 160 11.04 15.94 -27.84
N LYS A 161 12.33 15.68 -27.66
CA LYS A 161 13.35 16.00 -28.67
C LYS A 161 13.13 15.19 -29.95
N GLU A 162 12.77 13.91 -29.82
CA GLU A 162 12.46 13.05 -30.96
C GLU A 162 11.26 13.60 -31.75
N LEU A 163 10.13 13.84 -31.07
CA LEU A 163 8.91 14.41 -31.68
C LEU A 163 9.21 15.74 -32.38
N LYS A 164 9.94 16.65 -31.71
CA LYS A 164 10.29 17.95 -32.27
C LYS A 164 11.28 17.88 -33.44
N SER A 165 12.04 16.80 -33.58
CA SER A 165 12.98 16.64 -34.68
C SER A 165 12.33 16.18 -35.99
N GLN A 166 11.06 15.75 -35.95
CA GLN A 166 10.35 15.27 -37.13
C GLN A 166 10.17 16.39 -38.17
N LYS A 167 10.54 16.10 -39.43
CA LYS A 167 10.54 17.09 -40.53
C LYS A 167 9.15 17.55 -40.95
N LYS A 168 8.13 16.70 -40.77
CA LYS A 168 6.73 16.99 -41.09
C LYS A 168 5.88 16.54 -39.91
N ARG A 169 5.52 17.49 -39.07
CA ARG A 169 4.67 17.24 -37.91
C ARG A 169 3.21 17.31 -38.33
N THR A 170 2.42 16.34 -37.90
CA THR A 170 0.96 16.36 -38.04
C THR A 170 0.35 17.14 -36.88
N GLU A 171 -0.95 17.43 -36.95
CA GLU A 171 -1.70 17.99 -35.82
C GLU A 171 -1.58 17.09 -34.58
N GLU A 172 -1.71 15.77 -34.77
CA GLU A 172 -1.49 14.76 -33.73
C GLU A 172 -0.10 14.87 -33.09
N THR A 173 0.98 15.07 -33.88
CA THR A 173 2.32 15.27 -33.35
C THR A 173 2.43 16.54 -32.50
N GLU A 174 1.79 17.64 -32.90
CA GLU A 174 1.79 18.88 -32.13
C GLU A 174 0.99 18.74 -30.82
N GLU A 175 -0.14 18.00 -30.84
CA GLU A 175 -0.89 17.67 -29.63
C GLU A 175 -0.10 16.78 -28.66
N GLN A 176 0.61 15.77 -29.18
CA GLN A 176 1.54 14.95 -28.40
C GLN A 176 2.63 15.82 -27.75
N ILE A 177 3.23 16.73 -28.52
CA ILE A 177 4.25 17.66 -27.98
C ILE A 177 3.67 18.48 -26.83
N GLY A 178 2.49 19.09 -27.03
CA GLY A 178 1.84 19.89 -25.99
C GLY A 178 1.54 19.10 -24.71
N MET A 179 1.09 17.85 -24.85
CA MET A 179 0.85 16.94 -23.72
C MET A 179 2.13 16.68 -22.91
N TYR A 180 3.22 16.30 -23.59
CA TYR A 180 4.46 15.98 -22.89
C TYR A 180 5.16 17.22 -22.33
N GLU A 181 5.03 18.40 -22.97
CA GLU A 181 5.51 19.67 -22.41
C GLU A 181 4.80 20.04 -21.11
N GLY A 182 3.51 19.70 -20.98
CA GLY A 182 2.71 19.89 -19.78
C GLY A 182 2.83 18.77 -18.73
N CYS A 183 3.67 17.76 -18.97
CA CYS A 183 3.69 16.57 -18.11
C CYS A 183 4.21 16.88 -16.69
N PHE A 184 3.45 16.48 -15.68
CA PHE A 184 3.86 16.57 -14.28
C PHE A 184 4.81 15.42 -13.93
N THR A 185 6.06 15.76 -13.61
CA THR A 185 7.12 14.76 -13.43
C THR A 185 7.56 14.58 -11.98
N GLU A 186 7.07 15.39 -11.04
CA GLU A 186 7.43 15.24 -9.63
C GLU A 186 6.89 13.93 -9.06
N GLN A 187 7.68 13.28 -8.20
CA GLN A 187 7.36 11.99 -7.64
C GLN A 187 7.40 12.07 -6.12
N SER A 188 6.38 11.51 -5.46
CA SER A 188 6.33 11.35 -4.01
C SER A 188 6.44 9.86 -3.67
N LEU A 189 7.31 9.51 -2.73
CA LEU A 189 7.39 8.14 -2.23
C LEU A 189 6.14 7.73 -1.43
N ASP A 190 5.23 8.66 -1.11
CA ASP A 190 3.97 8.34 -0.41
C ASP A 190 2.92 7.74 -1.34
N ASP A 191 2.82 8.25 -2.57
CA ASP A 191 1.76 7.87 -3.52
C ASP A 191 2.29 7.05 -4.73
N ILE A 192 3.61 6.84 -4.83
CA ILE A 192 4.18 6.11 -5.98
C ILE A 192 3.92 4.61 -5.87
N ARG A 193 3.47 4.01 -6.97
CA ARG A 193 3.40 2.55 -7.13
C ARG A 193 4.80 1.98 -7.28
N TYR A 194 5.03 0.81 -6.74
CA TYR A 194 6.33 0.16 -6.84
C TYR A 194 6.23 -1.33 -6.55
N HIS A 195 7.23 -2.07 -6.99
CA HIS A 195 7.36 -3.49 -6.66
C HIS A 195 8.82 -3.90 -6.52
N PHE A 196 9.04 -4.96 -5.75
CA PHE A 196 10.35 -5.60 -5.68
C PHE A 196 10.51 -6.58 -6.84
N GLY A 197 11.73 -6.68 -7.36
CA GLY A 197 12.20 -7.82 -8.15
C GLY A 197 13.28 -8.57 -7.37
N LYS A 198 14.04 -9.44 -8.03
CA LYS A 198 15.08 -10.24 -7.37
C LYS A 198 16.28 -9.41 -6.88
N ASP A 199 16.70 -8.43 -7.66
CA ASP A 199 17.94 -7.66 -7.49
C ASP A 199 17.75 -6.13 -7.61
N LYS A 200 16.52 -5.70 -7.88
CA LYS A 200 16.13 -4.30 -8.07
C LYS A 200 14.76 -4.02 -7.48
N ILE A 201 14.51 -2.74 -7.23
CA ILE A 201 13.17 -2.19 -7.00
C ILE A 201 12.75 -1.45 -8.26
N THR A 202 11.48 -1.59 -8.66
CA THR A 202 10.91 -0.80 -9.76
C THR A 202 9.88 0.14 -9.18
N PHE A 203 10.05 1.43 -9.45
CA PHE A 203 9.04 2.45 -9.18
C PHE A 203 8.26 2.74 -10.47
N VAL A 204 6.95 2.89 -10.36
CA VAL A 204 6.05 3.07 -11.51
C VAL A 204 5.34 4.42 -11.38
N ALA A 205 5.93 5.44 -12.00
CA ALA A 205 5.32 6.76 -12.06
C ALA A 205 4.16 6.77 -13.06
N GLY A 206 3.16 7.62 -12.79
CA GLY A 206 2.00 7.78 -13.66
C GLY A 206 2.38 8.27 -15.07
N ARG A 207 1.44 8.06 -15.99
CA ARG A 207 1.51 8.53 -17.38
C ARG A 207 1.35 10.06 -17.47
N CYS A 208 1.69 10.65 -18.62
CA CYS A 208 1.48 12.08 -18.86
C CYS A 208 0.03 12.39 -19.29
N SER A 209 -0.64 11.44 -19.96
CA SER A 209 -2.00 11.62 -20.47
C SER A 209 -3.10 11.49 -19.40
N ASN A 210 -4.17 12.26 -19.58
CA ASN A 210 -5.46 11.92 -19.00
C ASN A 210 -6.16 10.84 -19.86
N HIS A 211 -7.34 10.40 -19.43
CA HIS A 211 -8.12 9.38 -20.16
C HIS A 211 -8.38 9.74 -21.63
N ALA A 212 -8.75 11.00 -21.92
CA ALA A 212 -9.10 11.43 -23.27
C ALA A 212 -7.90 11.47 -24.23
N MET A 213 -6.69 11.70 -23.70
CA MET A 213 -5.45 11.79 -24.48
C MET A 213 -4.66 10.49 -24.50
N ARG A 214 -5.24 9.38 -24.03
CA ARG A 214 -4.53 8.09 -23.90
C ARG A 214 -3.91 7.61 -25.21
N ALA A 215 -4.61 7.81 -26.33
CA ALA A 215 -4.11 7.41 -27.66
C ALA A 215 -2.86 8.19 -28.10
N LEU A 216 -2.61 9.37 -27.51
CA LEU A 216 -1.45 10.21 -27.81
C LEU A 216 -0.22 9.84 -26.96
N ASP A 217 -0.38 8.99 -25.94
CA ASP A 217 0.65 8.70 -24.93
C ASP A 217 1.43 7.42 -25.22
N ASP A 218 2.38 7.53 -26.13
CA ASP A 218 3.31 6.46 -26.48
C ASP A 218 4.29 6.08 -25.35
N LEU A 219 4.52 6.96 -24.36
CA LEU A 219 5.41 6.66 -23.25
C LEU A 219 4.75 5.83 -22.15
N ASP A 220 3.44 6.00 -21.99
CA ASP A 220 2.64 5.41 -20.92
C ASP A 220 3.26 5.68 -19.52
N SER A 221 2.94 4.84 -18.54
CA SER A 221 3.55 4.85 -17.22
C SER A 221 5.08 4.69 -17.31
N HIS A 222 5.78 5.32 -16.38
CA HIS A 222 7.23 5.32 -16.38
C HIS A 222 7.76 4.33 -15.34
N GLU A 223 8.16 3.15 -15.81
CA GLU A 223 8.84 2.15 -15.00
C GLU A 223 10.32 2.49 -14.81
N ILE A 224 10.73 2.58 -13.54
CA ILE A 224 12.07 3.01 -13.12
C ILE A 224 12.68 1.91 -12.26
N GLY A 225 13.36 0.97 -12.91
CA GLY A 225 14.14 -0.06 -12.23
C GLY A 225 15.45 0.48 -11.68
N ILE A 226 15.68 0.31 -10.38
CA ILE A 226 16.92 0.70 -9.69
C ILE A 226 17.48 -0.53 -8.96
N PRO A 227 18.69 -1.00 -9.32
CA PRO A 227 19.37 -2.06 -8.58
C PRO A 227 19.49 -1.71 -7.09
N TYR A 228 19.33 -2.68 -6.19
CA TYR A 228 19.37 -2.41 -4.75
C TYR A 228 20.67 -1.74 -4.31
N LYS A 229 21.80 -2.18 -4.89
CA LYS A 229 23.14 -1.65 -4.64
C LYS A 229 23.26 -0.15 -4.92
N ASP A 230 22.50 0.37 -5.89
CA ASP A 230 22.56 1.79 -6.27
C ASP A 230 21.84 2.67 -5.23
N LEU A 231 21.07 2.05 -4.34
CA LEU A 231 20.34 2.69 -3.25
C LEU A 231 20.93 2.40 -1.85
N ASP A 232 22.05 1.67 -1.77
CA ASP A 232 22.65 1.18 -0.50
C ASP A 232 22.87 2.27 0.55
N LYS A 233 23.29 3.46 0.11
CA LYS A 233 23.54 4.60 0.98
C LYS A 233 22.26 5.28 1.49
N TYR A 234 21.14 5.11 0.79
CA TYR A 234 19.85 5.71 1.12
C TYR A 234 18.96 4.79 1.96
N TRP A 235 19.20 3.47 1.95
CA TRP A 235 18.40 2.50 2.68
C TRP A 235 18.37 2.75 4.19
N SER A 236 17.18 2.63 4.76
CA SER A 236 16.96 2.51 6.20
C SER A 236 17.54 1.18 6.73
N SER A 237 17.65 1.02 8.05
CA SER A 237 17.99 -0.28 8.63
C SER A 237 16.95 -1.34 8.27
N TYR A 238 15.68 -0.94 8.25
CA TYR A 238 14.55 -1.77 7.83
C TYR A 238 14.75 -2.36 6.43
N ALA A 239 15.00 -1.52 5.41
CA ALA A 239 15.21 -2.00 4.04
C ALA A 239 16.43 -2.91 3.92
N LYS A 240 17.54 -2.58 4.60
CA LYS A 240 18.75 -3.42 4.57
C LYS A 240 18.47 -4.81 5.13
N ASN A 241 17.76 -4.91 6.25
CA ASN A 241 17.40 -6.20 6.83
C ASN A 241 16.40 -6.97 5.96
N LEU A 242 15.42 -6.26 5.39
CA LEU A 242 14.40 -6.83 4.51
C LEU A 242 15.03 -7.44 3.24
N ILE A 243 15.87 -6.68 2.52
CA ILE A 243 16.49 -7.09 1.25
C ILE A 243 17.54 -8.18 1.46
N SER A 244 18.31 -8.13 2.54
CA SER A 244 19.35 -9.13 2.84
C SER A 244 18.81 -10.49 3.29
N GLY A 245 17.50 -10.60 3.55
CA GLY A 245 16.91 -11.82 4.10
C GLY A 245 17.14 -12.01 5.60
N SER A 246 17.55 -10.95 6.31
CA SER A 246 17.72 -10.94 7.77
C SER A 246 16.38 -11.08 8.49
N GLU A 247 16.32 -11.92 9.53
CA GLU A 247 15.13 -12.05 10.39
C GLU A 247 14.94 -10.83 11.32
N LYS A 248 15.90 -9.90 11.38
CA LYS A 248 15.78 -8.69 12.19
C LYS A 248 14.73 -7.76 11.61
N THR A 249 13.71 -7.45 12.41
CA THR A 249 12.70 -6.45 12.10
C THR A 249 13.10 -5.09 12.69
N ASP A 250 12.58 -4.02 12.08
CA ASP A 250 12.76 -2.64 12.54
C ASP A 250 11.38 -1.97 12.59
N LYS A 251 11.25 -0.90 13.37
CA LYS A 251 10.01 -0.12 13.45
C LYS A 251 9.78 0.62 12.12
N THR A 252 8.59 0.43 11.56
CA THR A 252 8.08 1.16 10.39
C THR A 252 7.01 2.18 10.79
N SER A 253 6.62 3.04 9.85
CA SER A 253 5.62 4.07 10.07
C SER A 253 4.25 3.52 10.51
N PHE A 254 3.40 4.42 11.02
CA PHE A 254 2.07 4.11 11.54
C PHE A 254 1.06 3.69 10.46
N ARG A 255 1.34 4.01 9.19
CA ARG A 255 0.41 3.83 8.05
C ARG A 255 0.42 2.40 7.53
N ASN A 256 -0.68 2.00 6.88
CA ASN A 256 -0.88 0.67 6.28
C ASN A 256 -0.66 -0.48 7.26
N LYS A 257 -1.13 -0.29 8.50
CA LYS A 257 -0.96 -1.25 9.61
C LYS A 257 -2.28 -1.67 10.21
N LEU A 258 -2.33 -2.94 10.58
CA LEU A 258 -3.43 -3.51 11.33
C LEU A 258 -3.13 -3.46 12.82
N TYR A 259 -4.13 -3.05 13.60
CA TYR A 259 -4.13 -3.07 15.05
C TYR A 259 -5.32 -3.87 15.54
N LYS A 260 -5.17 -4.55 16.66
CA LYS A 260 -6.24 -5.31 17.30
C LYS A 260 -6.31 -4.99 18.78
N GLY A 261 -7.52 -4.98 19.32
CA GLY A 261 -7.70 -4.75 20.74
C GLY A 261 -9.15 -4.66 21.13
N LYS A 262 -9.49 -3.80 22.10
CA LYS A 262 -10.83 -3.75 22.69
C LYS A 262 -11.28 -2.34 23.05
N ILE A 263 -12.59 -2.14 22.97
CA ILE A 263 -13.29 -1.02 23.63
C ILE A 263 -13.90 -1.53 24.95
N ASP A 264 -13.74 -0.77 26.03
CA ASP A 264 -14.22 -1.07 27.40
C ASP A 264 -13.74 -2.42 27.96
N GLY A 265 -12.61 -2.94 27.45
CA GLY A 265 -12.12 -4.29 27.75
C GLY A 265 -13.04 -5.43 27.29
N LYS A 266 -14.16 -5.12 26.62
CA LYS A 266 -15.26 -6.05 26.33
C LYS A 266 -15.49 -6.29 24.86
N TYR A 267 -15.36 -5.26 24.02
CA TYR A 267 -15.74 -5.32 22.62
C TYR A 267 -14.48 -5.45 21.75
N PRO A 268 -14.15 -6.64 21.22
CA PRO A 268 -12.98 -6.81 20.39
C PRO A 268 -13.16 -6.07 19.07
N ILE A 269 -12.14 -5.32 18.69
CA ILE A 269 -12.09 -4.56 17.44
C ILE A 269 -10.76 -4.79 16.73
N THR A 270 -10.79 -4.63 15.42
CA THR A 270 -9.61 -4.55 14.57
C THR A 270 -9.67 -3.25 13.77
N VAL A 271 -8.52 -2.61 13.57
CA VAL A 271 -8.37 -1.32 12.91
C VAL A 271 -7.32 -1.46 11.81
N LEU A 272 -7.59 -0.96 10.61
CA LEU A 272 -6.62 -0.73 9.55
C LEU A 272 -6.40 0.77 9.40
N ILE A 273 -5.15 1.23 9.57
CA ILE A 273 -4.76 2.59 9.20
C ILE A 273 -4.46 2.61 7.70
N LYS A 274 -5.33 3.23 6.89
CA LYS A 274 -5.22 3.17 5.42
C LYS A 274 -4.33 4.26 4.84
N ARG A 275 -4.59 5.53 5.18
CA ARG A 275 -3.86 6.65 4.59
C ARG A 275 -3.39 7.61 5.66
N PHE A 276 -2.19 8.13 5.46
CA PHE A 276 -1.56 9.10 6.35
C PHE A 276 -1.11 10.29 5.53
N TYR A 277 -1.64 11.48 5.83
CA TYR A 277 -1.26 12.73 5.19
C TYR A 277 -0.31 13.48 6.12
N PRO A 278 0.96 13.63 5.74
CA PRO A 278 1.93 14.32 6.57
C PRO A 278 1.55 15.78 6.80
N ASP A 279 2.12 16.35 7.86
CA ASP A 279 1.98 17.77 8.20
C ASP A 279 2.65 18.64 7.11
N ASN A 280 1.81 19.19 6.21
CA ASN A 280 2.24 20.05 5.12
C ASN A 280 2.15 21.54 5.47
N ASP A 281 1.52 21.91 6.59
CA ASP A 281 1.29 23.29 7.01
C ASP A 281 2.16 23.72 8.20
N HIS A 282 3.09 22.85 8.62
CA HIS A 282 3.99 23.02 9.76
C HIS A 282 3.25 23.20 11.11
N SER A 283 1.99 22.77 11.20
CA SER A 283 1.19 22.83 12.44
C SER A 283 1.60 21.77 13.48
N GLY A 284 2.46 20.83 13.08
CA GLY A 284 2.77 19.60 13.80
C GLY A 284 1.65 18.56 13.71
N MET A 285 0.64 18.76 12.86
CA MET A 285 -0.55 17.92 12.78
C MET A 285 -0.64 17.22 11.43
N SER A 286 -0.55 15.90 11.46
CA SER A 286 -0.85 15.04 10.31
C SER A 286 -2.30 14.56 10.39
N SER A 287 -2.94 14.31 9.26
CA SER A 287 -4.26 13.66 9.23
C SER A 287 -4.12 12.22 8.76
N PHE A 288 -5.07 11.37 9.10
CA PHE A 288 -5.10 9.99 8.61
C PHE A 288 -6.53 9.49 8.48
N ASN A 289 -6.73 8.52 7.61
CA ASN A 289 -7.97 7.74 7.57
C ASN A 289 -7.68 6.33 8.04
N ALA A 290 -8.60 5.80 8.84
CA ALA A 290 -8.61 4.42 9.26
C ALA A 290 -9.99 3.82 9.04
N GLU A 291 -10.03 2.50 8.95
CA GLU A 291 -11.26 1.73 9.03
C GLU A 291 -11.15 0.79 10.21
N TYR A 292 -12.20 0.72 11.02
CA TYR A 292 -12.27 -0.27 12.09
C TYR A 292 -13.55 -1.07 12.02
N TRP A 293 -13.55 -2.23 12.66
CA TRP A 293 -14.73 -3.07 12.79
C TRP A 293 -14.71 -3.82 14.12
N TYR A 294 -15.90 -4.13 14.62
CA TYR A 294 -16.04 -5.09 15.71
C TYR A 294 -15.84 -6.50 15.16
N ASP A 295 -14.98 -7.31 15.78
CA ASP A 295 -14.64 -8.65 15.30
C ASP A 295 -15.87 -9.55 15.14
N LYS A 296 -16.90 -9.31 15.94
CA LYS A 296 -18.17 -10.04 15.89
C LYS A 296 -19.07 -9.64 14.71
N SER A 297 -19.23 -8.34 14.44
CA SER A 297 -20.16 -7.85 13.40
C SER A 297 -19.49 -7.66 12.04
N LYS A 298 -18.16 -7.44 12.02
CA LYS A 298 -17.34 -7.30 10.82
C LYS A 298 -17.82 -6.24 9.82
N LYS A 299 -18.52 -5.23 10.32
CA LYS A 299 -18.93 -4.06 9.53
C LYS A 299 -17.85 -2.99 9.64
N LEU A 300 -17.33 -2.54 8.51
CA LEU A 300 -16.37 -1.44 8.44
C LEU A 300 -17.03 -0.12 8.87
N ILE A 301 -16.29 0.64 9.66
CA ILE A 301 -16.66 1.95 10.17
C ILE A 301 -15.45 2.85 9.96
N LYS A 302 -15.68 4.03 9.36
CA LYS A 302 -14.61 4.98 9.04
C LYS A 302 -14.23 5.80 10.26
N TRP A 303 -12.94 6.03 10.38
CA TRP A 303 -12.30 6.87 11.38
C TRP A 303 -11.47 7.94 10.68
N ASP A 304 -11.84 9.20 10.92
CA ASP A 304 -11.10 10.35 10.43
C ASP A 304 -10.24 10.89 11.57
N GLY A 305 -8.94 10.71 11.43
CA GLY A 305 -7.96 10.88 12.49
C GLY A 305 -7.00 12.04 12.26
N LYS A 306 -6.44 12.53 13.36
CA LYS A 306 -5.35 13.49 13.44
C LYS A 306 -4.26 12.92 14.34
N LEU A 307 -3.01 13.17 13.97
CA LEU A 307 -1.84 12.77 14.73
C LEU A 307 -0.97 14.00 15.02
N LYS A 308 -0.68 14.25 16.29
CA LYS A 308 0.27 15.27 16.74
C LYS A 308 1.30 14.66 17.68
N GLY A 309 2.51 14.45 17.19
CA GLY A 309 3.51 13.65 17.91
C GLY A 309 3.03 12.22 18.10
N ASN A 310 2.75 11.82 19.35
CA ASN A 310 2.18 10.50 19.67
C ASN A 310 0.67 10.55 19.98
N HIS A 311 0.08 11.74 20.02
CA HIS A 311 -1.32 11.93 20.37
C HIS A 311 -2.21 11.75 19.13
N ILE A 312 -3.23 10.90 19.26
CA ILE A 312 -4.21 10.57 18.24
C ILE A 312 -5.58 11.12 18.67
N SER A 313 -6.21 11.88 17.79
CA SER A 313 -7.60 12.34 17.93
C SER A 313 -8.40 11.83 16.74
N ILE A 314 -9.56 11.20 16.95
CA ILE A 314 -10.38 10.63 15.87
C ILE A 314 -11.83 11.03 16.05
N THR A 315 -12.48 11.36 14.94
CA THR A 315 -13.93 11.45 14.84
C THR A 315 -14.48 10.18 14.17
N GLU A 316 -15.35 9.47 14.88
CA GLU A 316 -16.14 8.39 14.30
C GLU A 316 -17.46 8.96 13.78
N ASN A 317 -17.72 8.82 12.49
CA ASN A 317 -18.94 9.33 11.85
C ASN A 317 -20.04 8.27 11.84
N ASP A 318 -21.27 8.64 12.21
CA ASP A 318 -22.46 7.76 12.17
C ASP A 318 -23.10 7.76 10.77
N ARG A 319 -23.51 8.95 10.32
CA ARG A 319 -24.19 9.17 9.04
C ARG A 319 -23.97 10.59 8.55
N TYR A 320 -24.10 10.80 7.25
CA TYR A 320 -24.21 12.13 6.68
C TYR A 320 -25.67 12.60 6.82
N ASP A 321 -25.86 13.84 7.26
CA ASP A 321 -27.15 14.51 7.29
C ASP A 321 -27.23 15.46 6.10
N ASP A 322 -28.02 15.09 5.09
CA ASP A 322 -28.14 15.87 3.85
C ASP A 322 -28.70 17.27 4.10
N ALA A 323 -29.64 17.41 5.05
CA ALA A 323 -30.27 18.69 5.35
C ALA A 323 -29.30 19.65 6.04
N ALA A 324 -28.46 19.14 6.91
CA ALA A 324 -27.41 19.92 7.58
C ALA A 324 -26.10 19.97 6.78
N SER A 325 -25.99 19.23 5.69
CA SER A 325 -24.77 19.07 4.87
C SER A 325 -23.52 18.78 5.72
N GLN A 326 -23.66 17.90 6.71
CA GLN A 326 -22.56 17.54 7.61
C GLN A 326 -22.63 16.10 8.08
N TRP A 327 -21.47 15.53 8.42
CA TRP A 327 -21.39 14.25 9.11
C TRP A 327 -21.80 14.39 10.58
N ILE A 328 -22.69 13.52 11.02
CA ILE A 328 -23.10 13.41 12.41
C ILE A 328 -22.11 12.48 13.12
N PRO A 329 -21.32 12.98 14.09
CA PRO A 329 -20.39 12.15 14.82
C PRO A 329 -21.13 11.19 15.75
N ARG A 330 -20.66 9.94 15.78
CA ARG A 330 -21.04 8.91 16.74
C ARG A 330 -20.20 8.99 18.00
N ALA A 331 -18.90 9.19 17.84
CA ALA A 331 -17.95 9.17 18.93
C ALA A 331 -16.69 9.96 18.63
N LEU A 332 -15.98 10.30 19.70
CA LEU A 332 -14.65 10.89 19.66
C LEU A 332 -13.68 9.92 20.33
N VAL A 333 -12.51 9.75 19.74
CA VAL A 333 -11.42 8.98 20.34
C VAL A 333 -10.25 9.90 20.60
N GLU A 334 -9.70 9.84 21.80
CA GLU A 334 -8.44 10.48 22.16
C GLU A 334 -7.50 9.42 22.73
N ALA A 335 -6.30 9.28 22.16
CA ALA A 335 -5.38 8.20 22.49
C ALA A 335 -3.91 8.61 22.36
N GLU A 336 -3.03 7.81 22.97
CA GLU A 336 -1.58 7.98 22.91
C GLU A 336 -0.93 6.73 22.34
N MET A 337 -0.01 6.92 21.39
CA MET A 337 0.86 5.86 20.90
C MET A 337 2.03 5.62 21.85
N LYS A 338 2.19 4.37 22.30
CA LYS A 338 3.31 3.91 23.12
C LYS A 338 3.90 2.65 22.51
N GLY A 339 4.97 2.81 21.74
CA GLY A 339 5.59 1.69 21.03
C GLY A 339 4.66 1.15 19.93
N SER A 340 4.22 -0.10 20.06
CA SER A 340 3.24 -0.78 19.21
C SER A 340 1.80 -0.69 19.76
N THR A 341 1.60 -0.04 20.90
CA THR A 341 0.28 0.06 21.54
C THR A 341 -0.33 1.44 21.38
N ILE A 342 -1.65 1.50 21.31
CA ILE A 342 -2.45 2.74 21.31
C ILE A 342 -3.45 2.61 22.45
N ILE A 343 -3.38 3.52 23.41
CA ILE A 343 -4.22 3.50 24.61
C ILE A 343 -4.91 4.84 24.76
N GLY A 344 -6.22 4.83 24.98
CA GLY A 344 -7.00 6.04 25.03
C GLY A 344 -8.43 5.84 25.53
N THR A 345 -9.27 6.78 25.17
CA THR A 345 -10.70 6.78 25.48
C THR A 345 -11.52 6.87 24.23
N TRP A 346 -12.62 6.11 24.18
CA TRP A 346 -13.69 6.27 23.22
C TRP A 346 -14.87 6.94 23.94
N GLN A 347 -15.35 8.06 23.43
CA GLN A 347 -16.43 8.84 24.03
C GLN A 347 -17.64 8.85 23.09
N ASP A 348 -18.79 8.36 23.56
CA ASP A 348 -20.04 8.47 22.82
C ASP A 348 -20.45 9.94 22.70
N TYR A 349 -20.75 10.38 21.47
CA TYR A 349 -20.99 11.79 21.20
C TYR A 349 -22.28 12.31 21.85
N LYS A 350 -23.32 11.47 21.99
CA LYS A 350 -24.64 11.85 22.51
C LYS A 350 -24.72 11.75 24.02
N THR A 351 -24.31 10.62 24.57
CA THR A 351 -24.40 10.31 26.00
C THR A 351 -23.21 10.83 26.80
N LYS A 352 -22.12 11.22 26.12
CA LYS A 352 -20.84 11.63 26.71
C LYS A 352 -20.18 10.54 27.56
N LYS A 353 -20.64 9.29 27.46
CA LYS A 353 -20.05 8.15 28.18
C LYS A 353 -18.65 7.87 27.65
N TYR A 354 -17.70 7.72 28.57
CA TYR A 354 -16.33 7.33 28.27
C TYR A 354 -16.14 5.82 28.46
N LEU A 355 -15.47 5.21 27.49
CA LEU A 355 -15.01 3.82 27.50
C LEU A 355 -13.50 3.81 27.27
N THR A 356 -12.80 2.77 27.74
CA THR A 356 -11.38 2.59 27.41
C THR A 356 -11.22 2.13 25.96
N LEU A 357 -10.12 2.53 25.32
CA LEU A 357 -9.65 1.99 24.05
C LEU A 357 -8.23 1.48 24.25
N GLU A 358 -8.00 0.22 23.89
CA GLU A 358 -6.68 -0.41 23.92
C GLU A 358 -6.49 -1.15 22.60
N LEU A 359 -5.41 -0.84 21.88
CA LEU A 359 -5.03 -1.48 20.62
C LEU A 359 -3.54 -1.83 20.65
N GLU A 360 -3.18 -2.91 19.96
CA GLU A 360 -1.81 -3.34 19.72
C GLU A 360 -1.62 -3.66 18.25
N GLU A 361 -0.47 -3.29 17.67
CA GLU A 361 -0.08 -3.67 16.30
C GLU A 361 -0.10 -5.20 16.18
N LEU A 362 -0.81 -5.72 15.18
CA LEU A 362 -0.96 -7.17 14.95
C LEU A 362 0.34 -7.86 14.53
#